data_AF-A0A2T2V648-F1
#
_entry.id   AF-A0A2T2V648-F1
#
_cell.length_a   1.000
_cell.length_b   1.000
_cell.length_c   1.000
_cell.angle_alpha   90.00
_cell.angle_beta   90.00
_cell.angle_gamma   90.00
#
_symmetry.space_group_name_H-M   'P 1'
#
loop_
_entity.id
_entity.type
_entity.pdbx_description
1 polymer ?
#
loop_
_entity_poly.entity_id
_entity_poly.type
_entity_poly.pdbx_seq_one_letter_code
_entity_poly.pdbx_strand_id
1 'polypeptide(L)'
;MIQRIQSIYLLLGALAMGGMLFLRPVWSGAAAQQFGWFTPTAVGLAGLTAAGALGTIFLYRNRKRQRTVTAGMQVLAALTTVVVFVAHYAAGALNLRAGGGGFALGKAALLALPVGTYVLLLLARRAIQSDIELVRSMDRLR
;
A
#
# COMPACT_ATOMS: atom_id res chain seq x y z
N MET A 1 1.89 -5.19 26.40
CA MET A 1 2.50 -5.04 25.06
C MET A 1 1.81 -3.89 24.34
N ILE A 2 2.17 -2.65 24.65
CA ILE A 2 1.47 -1.45 24.20
C ILE A 2 2.63 -0.51 23.79
N GLN A 3 2.96 -0.21 22.54
CA GLN A 3 2.22 -0.13 21.30
C GLN A 3 3.28 -0.32 20.19
N ARG A 4 3.21 -1.41 19.43
CA ARG A 4 4.24 -1.71 18.42
C ARG A 4 4.02 -0.83 17.20
N ILE A 5 4.95 0.10 16.93
CA ILE A 5 4.81 1.09 15.85
C ILE A 5 4.61 0.44 14.46
N GLN A 6 5.13 -0.78 14.25
CA GLN A 6 4.86 -1.53 13.01
C GLN A 6 3.37 -1.79 12.77
N SER A 7 2.57 -2.02 13.82
CA SER A 7 1.15 -2.30 13.68
C SER A 7 0.39 -1.06 13.21
N ILE A 8 0.85 0.14 13.60
CA ILE A 8 0.29 1.42 13.12
C ILE A 8 0.58 1.57 11.62
N TYR A 9 1.83 1.34 11.19
CA TYR A 9 2.17 1.41 9.77
C TYR A 9 1.42 0.38 8.92
N LEU A 10 1.27 -0.85 9.41
CA LEU A 10 0.48 -1.89 8.76
C LEU A 10 -1.00 -1.50 8.65
N LEU A 11 -1.57 -0.95 9.73
CA LEU A 11 -2.97 -0.51 9.75
C LEU A 11 -3.20 0.66 8.80
N LEU A 12 -2.33 1.67 8.81
CA LEU A 12 -2.43 2.80 7.89
C LEU A 12 -2.27 2.36 6.43
N GLY A 13 -1.34 1.45 6.15
CA GLY A 13 -1.17 0.89 4.80
C GLY A 13 -2.40 0.10 4.33
N ALA A 14 -3.02 -0.66 5.24
CA ALA A 14 -4.26 -1.36 4.98
C ALA A 14 -5.44 -0.42 4.74
N LEU A 15 -5.59 0.63 5.55
CA LEU A 15 -6.65 1.62 5.38
C LEU A 15 -6.46 2.43 4.09
N ALA A 16 -5.24 2.75 3.71
CA ALA A 16 -4.95 3.44 2.45
C ALA A 16 -5.34 2.59 1.22
N MET A 17 -4.97 1.30 1.20
CA MET A 17 -5.36 0.40 0.10
C MET A 17 -6.83 -0.01 0.14
N GLY A 18 -7.38 -0.26 1.33
CA GLY A 18 -8.78 -0.58 1.51
C GLY A 18 -9.67 0.60 1.16
N GLY A 19 -9.30 1.81 1.61
CA GLY A 19 -10.00 3.06 1.29
C GLY A 19 -10.00 3.34 -0.21
N MET A 20 -8.90 3.05 -0.91
CA MET A 20 -8.82 3.14 -2.38
C MET A 20 -9.92 2.34 -3.08
N LEU A 21 -10.36 1.20 -2.52
CA LEU A 21 -11.45 0.38 -3.09
C LEU A 21 -12.81 1.10 -3.13
N PHE A 22 -13.04 2.05 -2.22
CA PHE A 22 -14.29 2.79 -2.14
C PHE A 22 -14.25 4.12 -2.91
N LEU A 23 -13.12 4.48 -3.51
CA LEU A 23 -12.98 5.71 -4.28
C LEU A 23 -13.49 5.51 -5.71
N ARG A 24 -14.75 5.93 -5.94
CA ARG A 24 -15.41 5.90 -7.26
C ARG A 24 -14.52 6.39 -8.43
N PRO A 25 -13.72 7.47 -8.30
CA PRO A 25 -12.87 7.95 -9.39
C PRO A 25 -11.83 6.95 -9.90
N VAL A 26 -11.41 5.97 -9.08
CA VAL A 26 -10.49 4.89 -9.53
C VAL A 26 -11.16 4.04 -10.60
N TRP A 27 -12.45 3.77 -10.44
CA TRP A 27 -13.20 2.75 -11.19
C TRP A 27 -13.99 3.31 -12.36
N SER A 28 -14.14 4.63 -12.44
CA SER A 28 -14.90 5.31 -13.49
C SER A 28 -14.07 6.24 -14.38
N GLY A 29 -12.73 6.26 -14.19
CA GLY A 29 -11.81 7.11 -14.95
C GLY A 29 -11.45 6.56 -16.33
N ALA A 30 -10.72 7.37 -17.12
CA ALA A 30 -10.30 7.01 -18.48
C ALA A 30 -9.54 5.67 -18.55
N ALA A 31 -8.67 5.38 -17.58
CA ALA A 31 -7.97 4.09 -17.50
C ALA A 31 -8.94 2.91 -17.37
N ALA A 32 -10.01 3.04 -16.58
CA ALA A 32 -11.02 1.99 -16.39
C ALA A 32 -11.94 1.82 -17.61
N GLN A 33 -12.21 2.89 -18.36
CA GLN A 33 -13.01 2.82 -19.59
C GLN A 33 -12.22 2.27 -20.78
N GLN A 34 -10.92 2.58 -20.85
CA GLN A 34 -10.07 2.19 -21.96
C GLN A 34 -9.49 0.78 -21.81
N PHE A 35 -9.18 0.35 -20.59
CA PHE A 35 -8.50 -0.92 -20.32
C PHE A 35 -9.36 -1.84 -19.45
N GLY A 36 -9.98 -2.85 -20.06
CA GLY A 36 -10.82 -3.83 -19.35
C GLY A 36 -10.09 -4.63 -18.25
N TRP A 37 -8.77 -4.78 -18.36
CA TRP A 37 -7.94 -5.43 -17.34
C TRP A 37 -7.65 -4.53 -16.13
N PHE A 38 -7.71 -3.20 -16.27
CA PHE A 38 -7.23 -2.28 -15.25
C PHE A 38 -8.00 -2.41 -13.94
N THR A 39 -9.33 -2.33 -13.99
CA THR A 39 -10.20 -2.41 -12.81
C THR A 39 -10.01 -3.72 -12.02
N PRO A 40 -10.19 -4.92 -12.61
CA PRO A 40 -10.03 -6.16 -11.85
C PRO A 40 -8.61 -6.34 -11.30
N THR A 41 -7.57 -5.94 -12.05
CA THR A 41 -6.18 -6.03 -11.56
C THR A 41 -5.93 -5.07 -10.39
N ALA A 42 -6.34 -3.81 -10.50
CA ALA A 42 -6.15 -2.82 -9.44
C ALA A 42 -6.95 -3.16 -8.18
N VAL A 43 -8.21 -3.62 -8.32
CA VAL A 43 -9.02 -4.12 -7.18
C VAL A 43 -8.34 -5.32 -6.53
N GLY A 44 -7.91 -6.30 -7.31
CA GLY A 44 -7.26 -7.50 -6.79
C GLY A 44 -5.99 -7.18 -6.00
N LEU A 45 -5.11 -6.36 -6.57
CA LEU A 45 -3.86 -5.96 -5.91
C LEU A 45 -4.10 -5.12 -4.65
N ALA A 46 -4.97 -4.12 -4.71
CA ALA A 46 -5.29 -3.28 -3.56
C ALA A 46 -5.98 -4.09 -2.44
N GLY A 47 -6.93 -4.96 -2.80
CA GLY A 47 -7.62 -5.84 -1.87
C GLY A 47 -6.69 -6.84 -1.19
N LEU A 48 -5.83 -7.52 -1.94
CA LEU A 48 -4.82 -8.43 -1.40
C LEU A 48 -3.84 -7.70 -0.48
N THR A 49 -3.39 -6.50 -0.87
CA THR A 49 -2.50 -5.67 -0.05
C THR A 49 -3.18 -5.27 1.26
N ALA A 50 -4.44 -4.81 1.20
CA ALA A 50 -5.19 -4.38 2.38
C ALA A 50 -5.46 -5.53 3.35
N ALA A 51 -6.00 -6.65 2.84
CA ALA A 51 -6.32 -7.83 3.63
C ALA A 51 -5.05 -8.45 4.23
N GLY A 52 -3.99 -8.58 3.43
CA GLY A 52 -2.72 -9.13 3.90
C GLY A 52 -2.00 -8.23 4.89
N ALA A 53 -2.05 -6.90 4.73
CA ALA A 53 -1.51 -5.95 5.71
C ALA A 53 -2.24 -6.04 7.06
N LEU A 54 -3.58 -6.12 7.06
CA LEU A 54 -4.37 -6.38 8.28
C LEU A 54 -4.02 -7.72 8.91
N GLY A 55 -3.99 -8.79 8.12
CA GLY A 55 -3.63 -10.14 8.59
C GLY A 55 -2.24 -10.18 9.22
N THR A 56 -1.30 -9.40 8.69
CA THR A 56 0.09 -9.33 9.17
C THR A 56 0.20 -8.74 10.58
N ILE A 57 -0.77 -7.93 11.03
CA ILE A 57 -0.79 -7.40 12.40
C ILE A 57 -0.86 -8.55 13.42
N PHE A 58 -1.61 -9.61 13.12
CA PHE A 58 -1.78 -10.77 13.99
C PHE A 58 -0.57 -11.72 14.00
N LEU A 59 0.40 -11.54 13.10
CA LEU A 59 1.65 -12.31 13.06
C LEU A 59 2.70 -11.82 14.09
N TYR A 60 2.32 -10.95 15.03
CA TYR A 60 3.22 -10.32 16.01
C TYR A 60 4.05 -11.31 16.86
N ARG A 61 3.57 -12.54 17.04
CA ARG A 61 4.30 -13.59 17.78
C ARG A 61 5.52 -14.11 17.01
N ASN A 62 5.44 -14.16 15.67
CA ASN A 62 6.52 -14.65 14.82
C ASN A 62 7.07 -13.51 13.96
N ARG A 63 8.02 -12.74 14.53
CA ARG A 63 8.59 -11.53 13.91
C ARG A 63 9.24 -11.81 12.55
N LYS A 64 9.88 -12.98 12.38
CA LYS A 64 10.48 -13.38 11.09
C LYS A 64 9.39 -13.54 10.03
N ARG A 65 8.31 -14.29 10.33
CA ARG A 65 7.18 -14.46 9.42
C ARG A 65 6.47 -13.13 9.14
N GLN A 66 6.26 -12.31 10.18
CA GLN A 66 5.68 -10.98 10.05
C GLN A 66 6.46 -10.13 9.04
N ARG A 67 7.80 -10.08 9.16
CA ARG A 67 8.67 -9.35 8.23
C ARG A 67 8.52 -9.83 6.79
N THR A 68 8.52 -11.15 6.56
CA THR A 68 8.39 -11.73 5.21
C THR A 68 7.04 -11.39 4.59
N VAL A 69 5.95 -11.52 5.34
CA VAL A 69 4.61 -11.19 4.82
C VAL A 69 4.48 -9.69 4.58
N THR A 70 5.01 -8.82 5.46
CA THR A 70 5.08 -7.36 5.21
C THR A 70 5.85 -7.04 3.93
N ALA A 71 6.97 -7.72 3.66
CA ALA A 71 7.72 -7.53 2.43
C ALA A 71 6.90 -7.94 1.19
N GLY A 72 6.14 -9.03 1.27
CA GLY A 72 5.21 -9.43 0.21
C GLY A 72 4.13 -8.37 -0.04
N MET A 73 3.53 -7.82 1.03
CA MET A 73 2.54 -6.73 0.90
C MET A 73 3.17 -5.47 0.30
N GLN A 74 4.42 -5.18 0.64
CA GLN A 74 5.15 -4.04 0.06
C GLN A 74 5.36 -4.23 -1.46
N VAL A 75 5.63 -5.45 -1.91
CA VAL A 75 5.71 -5.76 -3.35
C VAL A 75 4.35 -5.58 -4.01
N LEU A 76 3.25 -6.06 -3.41
CA LEU A 76 1.91 -5.84 -3.95
C LEU A 76 1.56 -4.35 -4.06
N ALA A 77 1.89 -3.54 -3.05
CA ALA A 77 1.72 -2.09 -3.11
C ALA A 77 2.51 -1.46 -4.27
N ALA A 78 3.76 -1.89 -4.49
CA ALA A 78 4.56 -1.43 -5.63
C ALA A 78 3.94 -1.84 -6.98
N LEU A 79 3.40 -3.05 -7.09
CA LEU A 79 2.69 -3.50 -8.29
C LEU A 79 1.42 -2.67 -8.52
N THR A 80 0.66 -2.34 -7.47
CA THR A 80 -0.48 -1.42 -7.56
C THR A 80 -0.04 -0.06 -8.08
N THR A 81 1.07 0.50 -7.60
CA THR A 81 1.64 1.75 -8.12
C THR A 81 1.92 1.63 -9.62
N VAL A 82 2.62 0.58 -10.05
CA VAL A 82 2.95 0.38 -11.47
C VAL A 82 1.67 0.28 -12.32
N VAL A 83 0.72 -0.56 -11.93
CA VAL A 83 -0.55 -0.76 -12.64
C VAL A 83 -1.31 0.55 -12.78
N VAL A 84 -1.46 1.30 -11.68
CA VAL A 84 -2.18 2.58 -11.67
C VAL A 84 -1.49 3.61 -12.57
N PHE A 85 -0.18 3.80 -12.43
CA PHE A 85 0.54 4.81 -13.21
C PHE A 85 0.62 4.46 -14.69
N VAL A 86 0.90 3.20 -15.04
CA VAL A 86 0.97 2.76 -16.45
C VAL A 86 -0.39 2.89 -17.13
N ALA A 87 -1.47 2.45 -16.50
CA ALA A 87 -2.81 2.56 -17.08
C ALA A 87 -3.22 4.04 -17.27
N HIS A 88 -2.94 4.91 -16.28
CA HIS A 88 -3.26 6.33 -16.42
C HIS A 88 -2.36 7.05 -17.44
N TYR A 89 -1.08 6.64 -17.57
CA TYR A 89 -0.19 7.15 -18.61
C TYR A 89 -0.69 6.78 -20.00
N ALA A 90 -0.94 5.49 -20.22
CA ALA A 90 -1.38 4.97 -21.52
C ALA A 90 -2.75 5.52 -21.93
N ALA A 91 -3.61 5.88 -20.96
CA ALA A 91 -4.89 6.53 -21.22
C ALA A 91 -4.82 8.05 -21.43
N GLY A 92 -3.62 8.66 -21.47
CA GLY A 92 -3.47 10.13 -21.54
C GLY A 92 -4.02 10.85 -20.30
N ALA A 93 -4.24 10.11 -19.22
CA ALA A 93 -4.99 10.51 -18.03
C ALA A 93 -4.08 10.75 -16.83
N LEU A 94 -2.78 10.96 -16.99
CA LEU A 94 -1.86 11.34 -15.90
C LEU A 94 -1.87 12.84 -15.57
N ASN A 95 -2.49 13.66 -16.42
CA ASN A 95 -2.55 15.10 -16.19
C ASN A 95 -3.27 15.41 -14.85
N LEU A 96 -2.68 16.29 -14.06
CA LEU A 96 -3.22 16.72 -12.76
C LEU A 96 -3.95 18.07 -12.84
N ARG A 97 -4.41 18.45 -14.04
CA ARG A 97 -5.23 19.64 -14.24
C ARG A 97 -6.70 19.27 -14.15
N ALA A 98 -7.46 20.06 -13.40
CA ALA A 98 -8.92 19.99 -13.33
C ALA A 98 -9.53 20.79 -14.49
N GLY A 99 -10.81 20.52 -14.80
CA GLY A 99 -11.58 21.38 -15.70
C GLY A 99 -11.60 22.81 -15.16
N GLY A 100 -11.11 23.78 -15.94
CA GLY A 100 -10.93 25.17 -15.50
C GLY A 100 -9.50 25.56 -15.10
N GLY A 101 -8.51 24.67 -15.25
CA GLY A 101 -7.09 25.00 -15.09
C GLY A 101 -6.52 24.87 -13.67
N GLY A 102 -7.36 24.57 -12.67
CA GLY A 102 -6.94 24.30 -11.30
C GLY A 102 -6.23 22.95 -11.11
N PHE A 103 -5.65 22.71 -9.92
CA PHE A 103 -4.99 21.44 -9.59
C PHE A 103 -6.02 20.37 -9.17
N ALA A 104 -5.93 19.18 -9.77
CA ALA A 104 -6.80 18.05 -9.49
C ALA A 104 -6.37 17.29 -8.22
N LEU A 105 -6.55 17.92 -7.04
CA LEU A 105 -6.09 17.38 -5.75
C LEU A 105 -6.60 15.97 -5.47
N GLY A 106 -7.88 15.69 -5.74
CA GLY A 106 -8.45 14.36 -5.52
C GLY A 106 -7.78 13.27 -6.36
N LYS A 107 -7.42 13.57 -7.61
CA LYS A 107 -6.69 12.67 -8.49
C LYS A 107 -5.25 12.49 -8.04
N ALA A 108 -4.58 13.57 -7.63
CA ALA A 108 -3.23 13.50 -7.08
C ALA A 108 -3.17 12.64 -5.82
N ALA A 109 -4.11 12.85 -4.88
CA ALA A 109 -4.24 12.05 -3.67
C ALA A 109 -4.46 10.57 -4.01
N LEU A 110 -5.31 10.27 -4.99
CA LEU A 110 -5.58 8.92 -5.46
C LEU A 110 -4.32 8.21 -5.99
N LEU A 111 -3.58 8.88 -6.87
CA LEU A 111 -2.32 8.35 -7.43
C LEU A 111 -1.25 8.20 -6.34
N ALA A 112 -1.30 9.01 -5.29
CA ALA A 112 -0.36 8.95 -4.17
C ALA A 112 -0.64 7.79 -3.20
N LEU A 113 -1.87 7.28 -3.09
CA LEU A 113 -2.22 6.20 -2.14
C LEU A 113 -1.31 4.96 -2.24
N PRO A 114 -1.11 4.31 -3.43
CA PRO A 114 -0.23 3.14 -3.52
C PRO A 114 1.25 3.45 -3.21
N VAL A 115 1.71 4.65 -3.54
CA VAL A 115 3.06 5.12 -3.17
C VAL A 115 3.17 5.30 -1.65
N GLY A 116 2.18 5.93 -1.03
CA GLY A 116 2.11 6.12 0.42
C GLY A 116 2.06 4.79 1.17
N THR A 117 1.26 3.83 0.70
CA THR A 117 1.23 2.48 1.26
C THR A 117 2.57 1.79 1.14
N TYR A 118 3.26 1.88 0.00
CA TYR A 118 4.60 1.31 -0.13
C TYR A 118 5.56 1.85 0.94
N VAL A 119 5.55 3.16 1.19
CA VAL A 119 6.38 3.80 2.22
C VAL A 119 5.98 3.32 3.61
N LEU A 120 4.69 3.25 3.92
CA LEU A 120 4.19 2.74 5.20
C LEU A 120 4.64 1.29 5.44
N LEU A 121 4.51 0.41 4.44
CA LEU A 121 4.94 -0.98 4.55
C LEU A 121 6.47 -1.12 4.65
N LEU A 122 7.24 -0.23 4.00
CA LEU A 122 8.69 -0.13 4.18
C LEU A 122 9.04 0.23 5.63
N LEU A 123 8.35 1.21 6.23
CA LEU A 123 8.53 1.60 7.63
C LEU A 123 8.14 0.47 8.58
N ALA A 124 7.02 -0.21 8.34
CA ALA A 124 6.61 -1.40 9.08
C ALA A 124 7.70 -2.48 9.05
N ARG A 125 8.24 -2.78 7.87
CA ARG A 125 9.29 -3.78 7.69
C ARG A 125 10.58 -3.42 8.43
N ARG A 126 10.97 -2.15 8.41
CA ARG A 126 12.14 -1.64 9.16
C ARG A 126 11.93 -1.76 10.67
N ALA A 127 10.76 -1.38 11.17
CA ALA A 127 10.41 -1.50 12.58
C ALA A 127 10.43 -2.97 13.05
N ILE A 128 9.87 -3.90 12.26
CA ILE A 128 9.93 -5.34 12.57
C ILE A 128 11.37 -5.86 12.59
N GLN A 129 12.22 -5.37 11.68
CA GLN A 129 13.62 -5.80 11.64
C GLN A 129 14.40 -5.31 12.86
N SER A 130 14.22 -4.04 13.26
CA SER A 130 14.79 -3.49 14.49
C SER A 130 14.35 -4.30 15.71
N ASP A 131 13.08 -4.69 15.77
CA ASP A 131 12.55 -5.54 16.83
C ASP A 131 13.22 -6.92 16.89
N ILE A 132 13.59 -7.50 15.74
CA ILE A 132 14.30 -8.79 15.69
C ILE A 132 15.73 -8.62 16.21
N GLU A 133 16.40 -7.56 15.79
CA GLU A 133 17.80 -7.27 16.15
C GLU A 133 17.95 -6.99 17.66
N LEU A 134 17.02 -6.24 18.25
CA LEU A 134 17.00 -5.95 19.68
C LEU A 134 16.94 -7.22 20.54
N VAL A 135 16.08 -8.17 20.17
CA VAL A 135 15.98 -9.45 20.90
C VAL A 135 17.27 -10.24 20.77
N ARG A 136 17.81 -10.35 19.55
CA ARG A 136 19.08 -11.05 19.33
C ARG A 136 20.24 -10.42 20.08
N SER A 137 20.29 -9.10 20.20
CA SER A 137 21.35 -8.44 20.97
C SER A 137 21.27 -8.72 22.46
N MET A 138 20.06 -8.82 23.02
CA MET A 138 19.86 -9.16 24.43
C MET A 138 20.24 -10.62 24.73
N ASP A 139 19.94 -11.54 23.81
CA ASP A 139 20.30 -12.95 23.96
C ASP A 139 21.81 -13.20 23.95
N ARG A 140 22.60 -12.33 23.30
CA ARG A 140 24.07 -12.44 23.26
C ARG A 140 24.77 -11.97 24.55
N LEU A 141 24.07 -11.24 25.42
CA LEU A 141 24.62 -10.71 26.68
C LEU A 141 24.30 -11.60 27.89
N ARG A 142 23.56 -12.68 27.68
CA ARG A 142 23.23 -13.71 28.67
C ARG A 142 24.14 -14.91 28.48
#